data_AF-A0A897MZW7-F1
#
_entry.id   AF-A0A897MZW7-F1
#
_cell.length_a   1.000
_cell.length_b   1.000
_cell.length_c   1.000
_cell.angle_alpha   90.00
_cell.angle_beta   90.00
_cell.angle_gamma   90.00
#
_symmetry.space_group_name_H-M   'P 1'
#
loop_
_entity.id
_entity.type
_entity.pdbx_description
1 polymer ?
#
loop_
_entity_poly.entity_id
_entity_poly.type
_entity_poly.pdbx_seq_one_letter_code
_entity_poly.pdbx_strand_id
1 'polypeptide(L)'
;MQGNLPPEAQEKLEELQDLQETAQQVATQKQQAETQLSEAESALDALEDIDEDTGMYRQVGELLVESDYDEAYDDLEEKVDNLGVRVETLEKQEERVQEQFEELQQELQQMLGGGGGGGAGGPSPDIGPGGD
;
A
#
# COMPACT_ATOMS: atom_id res chain seq x y z
N MET A 1 -21.05 27.74 2.17
CA MET A 1 -21.31 27.28 3.54
C MET A 1 -20.27 26.22 3.83
N GLN A 2 -19.34 26.44 4.76
CA GLN A 2 -18.65 25.34 5.44
C GLN A 2 -19.77 24.56 6.14
N GLY A 3 -20.41 23.64 5.42
CA GLY A 3 -21.26 22.66 6.05
C GLY A 3 -20.30 21.72 6.76
N ASN A 4 -20.20 21.83 8.08
CA ASN A 4 -19.48 20.84 8.86
C ASN A 4 -20.03 19.47 8.43
N LEU A 5 -19.14 18.63 7.92
CA LEU A 5 -19.43 17.21 7.69
C LEU A 5 -20.06 16.65 8.97
N PRO A 6 -21.02 15.72 8.89
CA PRO A 6 -21.45 14.97 10.07
C PRO A 6 -20.21 14.44 10.82
N PRO A 7 -20.21 14.42 12.17
CA PRO A 7 -19.02 14.00 12.93
C PRO A 7 -18.46 12.65 12.48
N GLU A 8 -19.32 11.68 12.18
CA GLU A 8 -18.93 10.35 11.66
C GLU A 8 -18.26 10.43 10.27
N ALA A 9 -18.68 11.36 9.42
CA ALA A 9 -18.03 11.59 8.12
C ALA A 9 -16.71 12.36 8.25
N GLN A 10 -16.49 13.10 9.35
CA GLN A 10 -15.19 13.70 9.65
C GLN A 10 -14.19 12.63 10.08
N GLU A 11 -14.59 11.75 11.00
CA GLU A 11 -13.78 10.62 11.46
C GLU A 11 -13.35 9.72 10.30
N LYS A 12 -14.28 9.32 9.43
CA LYS A 12 -13.96 8.54 8.23
C LYS A 12 -13.06 9.27 7.23
N LEU A 13 -13.14 10.61 7.17
CA LEU A 13 -12.25 11.39 6.31
C LEU A 13 -10.82 11.44 6.88
N GLU A 14 -10.67 11.46 8.21
CA GLU A 14 -9.38 11.32 8.88
C GLU A 14 -8.78 9.93 8.63
N GLU A 15 -9.56 8.86 8.84
CA GLU A 15 -9.14 7.48 8.52
C GLU A 15 -8.70 7.32 7.05
N LEU A 16 -9.41 7.98 6.12
CA LEU A 16 -9.07 7.94 4.70
C LEU A 16 -7.73 8.63 4.40
N GLN A 17 -7.43 9.72 5.08
CA GLN A 17 -6.14 10.40 4.97
C GLN A 17 -5.01 9.52 5.55
N ASP A 18 -5.23 8.88 6.70
CA ASP A 18 -4.26 7.97 7.30
C ASP A 18 -3.96 6.76 6.38
N LEU A 19 -4.98 6.23 5.70
CA LEU A 19 -4.80 5.18 4.69
C LEU A 19 -3.99 5.67 3.49
N GLN A 20 -4.18 6.91 3.03
CA GLN A 20 -3.36 7.49 1.94
C GLN A 20 -1.89 7.63 2.33
N GLU A 21 -1.61 8.03 3.57
CA GLU A 21 -0.24 8.10 4.07
C GLU A 21 0.39 6.71 4.18
N THR A 22 -0.38 5.74 4.69
CA THR A 22 0.04 4.34 4.79
C THR A 22 0.33 3.74 3.40
N ALA A 23 -0.54 3.99 2.41
CA ALA A 23 -0.34 3.53 1.04
C ALA A 23 0.97 4.06 0.44
N GLN A 24 1.28 5.35 0.63
CA GLN A 24 2.53 5.96 0.16
C GLN A 24 3.75 5.32 0.83
N GLN A 25 3.67 5.02 2.12
CA GLN A 25 4.75 4.35 2.85
C GLN A 25 4.97 2.92 2.36
N VAL A 26 3.90 2.15 2.17
CA VAL A 26 3.97 0.77 1.65
C VAL A 26 4.54 0.77 0.24
N ALA A 27 4.08 1.65 -0.64
CA ALA A 27 4.59 1.76 -2.02
C ALA A 27 6.09 2.09 -2.05
N THR A 28 6.54 3.01 -1.19
CA THR A 28 7.96 3.37 -1.09
C THR A 28 8.81 2.17 -0.62
N GLN A 29 8.33 1.46 0.40
CA GLN A 29 9.01 0.27 0.91
C GLN A 29 9.05 -0.86 -0.13
N LYS A 30 7.96 -1.05 -0.89
CA LYS A 30 7.86 -2.05 -1.96
C LYS A 30 8.87 -1.76 -3.06
N GLN A 31 8.89 -0.54 -3.58
CA GLN A 31 9.84 -0.13 -4.61
C GLN A 31 11.29 -0.33 -4.17
N GLN A 32 11.61 -0.01 -2.90
CA GLN A 32 12.94 -0.23 -2.35
C GLN A 32 13.30 -1.73 -2.28
N ALA A 33 12.36 -2.58 -1.87
CA ALA A 33 12.57 -4.03 -1.80
C ALA A 33 12.72 -4.65 -3.20
N GLU A 34 11.89 -4.24 -4.17
CA GLU A 34 11.98 -4.69 -5.56
C GLU A 34 13.32 -4.29 -6.20
N THR A 35 13.80 -3.07 -5.94
CA THR A 35 15.11 -2.62 -6.42
C THR A 35 16.23 -3.50 -5.86
N GLN A 36 16.21 -3.75 -4.54
CA GLN A 36 17.22 -4.60 -3.90
C GLN A 36 17.15 -6.05 -4.37
N LEU A 37 15.94 -6.57 -4.62
CA LEU A 37 15.73 -7.92 -5.15
C LEU A 37 16.36 -8.04 -6.53
N SER A 38 16.04 -7.11 -7.43
CA SER A 38 16.59 -7.10 -8.79
C SER A 38 18.12 -6.97 -8.81
N GLU A 39 18.69 -6.16 -7.91
CA GLU A 39 20.14 -6.06 -7.73
C GLU A 39 20.76 -7.37 -7.23
N ALA A 40 20.11 -8.06 -6.29
CA ALA A 40 20.59 -9.34 -5.75
C ALA A 40 20.49 -10.47 -6.79
N GLU A 41 19.38 -10.56 -7.52
CA GLU A 41 19.20 -11.49 -8.64
C GLU A 41 20.27 -11.26 -9.71
N SER A 42 20.50 -10.00 -10.10
CA SER A 42 21.54 -9.67 -11.09
C SER A 42 22.96 -10.03 -10.60
N ALA A 43 23.21 -9.93 -9.29
CA ALA A 43 24.49 -10.29 -8.71
C ALA A 43 24.68 -11.82 -8.65
N LEU A 44 23.61 -12.56 -8.34
CA LEU A 44 23.60 -14.02 -8.36
C LEU A 44 23.82 -14.54 -9.79
N ASP A 45 23.07 -14.02 -10.76
CA ASP A 45 23.25 -14.34 -12.19
C ASP A 45 24.70 -14.07 -12.64
N ALA A 46 25.27 -12.93 -12.24
CA ALA A 46 26.64 -12.59 -12.58
C ALA A 46 27.65 -13.51 -11.89
N LEU A 47 27.38 -13.98 -10.67
CA LEU A 47 28.23 -14.91 -9.93
C LEU A 47 28.27 -16.29 -10.61
N GLU A 48 27.13 -16.78 -11.09
CA GLU A 48 27.01 -18.04 -11.84
C GLU A 48 27.91 -18.11 -13.10
N ASP A 49 28.23 -16.94 -13.68
CA ASP A 49 29.10 -16.82 -14.85
C ASP A 49 30.61 -16.79 -14.52
N ILE A 50 31.00 -16.79 -13.24
CA ILE A 50 32.39 -16.68 -12.78
C ILE A 50 32.96 -18.06 -12.42
N ASP A 51 34.25 -18.29 -12.71
CA ASP A 51 34.95 -19.50 -12.25
C ASP A 51 34.94 -19.60 -10.70
N GLU A 52 34.56 -20.76 -10.15
CA GLU A 52 34.50 -21.03 -8.70
C GLU A 52 35.85 -20.80 -7.97
N ASP A 53 36.98 -20.95 -8.68
CA ASP A 53 38.32 -20.71 -8.14
C ASP A 53 38.69 -19.21 -8.04
N THR A 54 37.79 -18.31 -8.46
CA THR A 54 38.00 -16.86 -8.38
C THR A 54 38.01 -16.40 -6.93
N GLY A 55 39.05 -15.67 -6.53
CA GLY A 55 39.16 -15.18 -5.16
C GLY A 55 38.01 -14.24 -4.79
N MET A 56 37.22 -14.65 -3.79
CA MET A 56 36.07 -13.89 -3.28
C MET A 56 36.44 -13.14 -2.00
N TYR A 57 35.81 -11.97 -1.84
CA TYR A 57 35.96 -11.15 -0.64
C TYR A 57 34.61 -10.57 -0.25
N ARG A 58 34.25 -10.71 1.03
CA ARG A 58 33.06 -10.07 1.60
C ARG A 58 33.44 -8.84 2.41
N GLN A 59 32.59 -7.82 2.34
CA GLN A 59 32.80 -6.60 3.12
C GLN A 59 32.21 -6.75 4.53
N VAL A 60 33.02 -6.45 5.56
CA VAL A 60 32.61 -6.41 6.96
C VAL A 60 33.01 -5.06 7.55
N GLY A 61 32.06 -4.12 7.55
CA GLY A 61 32.32 -2.72 7.91
C GLY A 61 33.28 -2.08 6.91
N GLU A 62 34.48 -1.71 7.38
CA GLU A 62 35.54 -1.12 6.55
C GLU A 62 36.56 -2.16 6.05
N LEU A 63 36.39 -3.44 6.41
CA LEU A 63 37.31 -4.53 6.06
C LEU A 63 36.78 -5.36 4.90
N LEU A 64 37.70 -5.89 4.09
CA LEU A 64 37.44 -6.98 3.15
C LEU A 64 38.02 -8.26 3.76
N VAL A 65 37.18 -9.28 3.89
CA VAL A 65 37.55 -10.59 4.44
C VAL A 65 37.42 -11.61 3.33
N GLU A 66 38.42 -12.49 3.21
CA GLU A 66 38.38 -13.62 2.27
C GLU A 66 37.14 -14.48 2.53
N SER A 67 36.52 -14.93 1.44
CA SER A 67 35.35 -15.81 1.41
C SER A 67 35.51 -16.75 0.23
N ASP A 68 34.61 -17.70 0.07
CA ASP A 68 34.60 -18.64 -1.04
C ASP A 68 33.35 -18.48 -1.90
N TYR A 69 33.40 -19.07 -3.10
CA TYR A 69 32.31 -18.99 -4.06
C TYR A 69 31.01 -19.53 -3.48
N ASP A 70 31.05 -20.69 -2.81
CA ASP A 70 29.88 -21.35 -2.24
C ASP A 70 29.23 -20.47 -1.17
N GLU A 71 30.01 -19.90 -0.24
CA GLU A 71 29.51 -18.94 0.76
C GLU A 71 28.88 -17.70 0.12
N ALA A 72 29.51 -17.14 -0.92
CA ALA A 72 28.98 -15.97 -1.62
C ALA A 72 27.68 -16.28 -2.39
N TYR A 73 27.58 -17.47 -2.97
CA TYR A 73 26.40 -17.95 -3.67
C TYR A 73 25.24 -18.16 -2.70
N ASP A 74 25.46 -18.91 -1.62
CA ASP A 74 24.46 -19.19 -0.58
C ASP A 74 23.94 -17.89 0.06
N ASP A 75 24.84 -16.94 0.36
CA ASP A 75 24.47 -15.63 0.92
C ASP A 75 23.59 -14.81 -0.06
N LEU A 76 23.88 -14.85 -1.36
CA LEU A 76 23.09 -14.16 -2.38
C LEU A 76 21.74 -14.84 -2.62
N GLU A 77 21.70 -16.17 -2.66
CA GLU A 77 20.46 -16.95 -2.80
C GLU A 77 19.52 -16.69 -1.60
N GLU A 78 20.03 -16.78 -0.37
CA GLU A 78 19.25 -16.46 0.83
C GLU A 78 18.75 -15.00 0.81
N LYS A 79 19.56 -14.07 0.30
CA LYS A 79 19.14 -12.66 0.17
C LYS A 79 18.02 -12.48 -0.85
N VAL A 80 18.09 -13.15 -2.00
CA VAL A 80 17.03 -13.15 -3.03
C VAL A 80 15.74 -13.70 -2.44
N ASP A 81 15.78 -14.85 -1.77
CA ASP A 81 14.60 -15.47 -1.14
C ASP A 81 13.95 -14.56 -0.10
N ASN A 82 14.75 -13.99 0.79
CA ASN A 82 14.26 -13.08 1.84
C ASN A 82 13.64 -11.80 1.24
N LEU A 83 14.24 -11.23 0.21
CA LEU A 83 13.70 -10.06 -0.48
C LEU A 83 12.43 -10.39 -1.27
N GLY A 84 12.35 -11.58 -1.89
CA GLY A 84 11.15 -12.07 -2.56
C GLY A 84 9.96 -12.17 -1.60
N VAL A 85 10.17 -12.80 -0.43
CA VAL A 85 9.14 -12.86 0.63
C VAL A 85 8.73 -11.46 1.10
N ARG A 86 9.69 -10.53 1.20
CA ARG A 86 9.42 -9.14 1.60
C ARG A 86 8.56 -8.41 0.57
N VAL A 87 8.85 -8.55 -0.72
CA VAL A 87 8.06 -7.98 -1.81
C VAL A 87 6.64 -8.53 -1.77
N GLU A 88 6.46 -9.85 -1.73
CA GLU A 88 5.12 -10.47 -1.68
C GLU A 88 4.32 -10.01 -0.45
N THR A 89 4.99 -9.83 0.69
CA THR A 89 4.37 -9.32 1.90
C THR A 89 3.92 -7.87 1.76
N LEU A 90 4.69 -7.04 1.06
CA LEU A 90 4.35 -5.64 0.80
C LEU A 90 3.25 -5.50 -0.25
N GLU A 91 3.22 -6.37 -1.26
CA GLU A 91 2.10 -6.47 -2.22
C GLU A 91 0.78 -6.75 -1.52
N LYS A 92 0.75 -7.75 -0.64
CA LYS A 92 -0.46 -8.06 0.15
C LYS A 92 -0.88 -6.91 1.08
N GLN A 93 0.07 -6.11 1.55
CA GLN A 93 -0.24 -4.92 2.35
C GLN A 93 -0.82 -3.80 1.49
N GLU A 94 -0.26 -3.57 0.30
CA GLU A 94 -0.76 -2.61 -0.68
C GLU A 94 -2.20 -2.93 -1.08
N GLU A 95 -2.47 -4.19 -1.44
CA GLU A 95 -3.82 -4.67 -1.77
C GLU A 95 -4.82 -4.40 -0.64
N ARG A 96 -4.47 -4.76 0.60
CA ARG A 96 -5.35 -4.53 1.77
C ARG A 96 -5.58 -3.05 2.03
N VAL A 97 -4.58 -2.20 1.86
CA VAL A 97 -4.74 -0.74 2.05
C VAL A 97 -5.66 -0.19 0.96
N GLN A 98 -5.52 -0.66 -0.27
CA GLN A 98 -6.40 -0.29 -1.38
C GLN A 98 -7.85 -0.72 -1.12
N GLU A 99 -8.09 -1.96 -0.71
CA GLU A 99 -9.43 -2.47 -0.38
C GLU A 99 -10.10 -1.61 0.70
N GLN A 100 -9.41 -1.36 1.82
CA GLN A 100 -9.92 -0.50 2.90
C GLN A 100 -10.20 0.92 2.42
N PHE A 101 -9.34 1.46 1.56
CA PHE A 101 -9.52 2.79 0.99
C PHE A 101 -10.80 2.87 0.14
N GLU A 102 -11.03 1.88 -0.73
CA GLU A 102 -12.21 1.79 -1.58
C GLU A 102 -13.50 1.60 -0.78
N GLU A 103 -13.48 0.78 0.28
CA GLU A 103 -14.60 0.59 1.20
C GLU A 103 -14.96 1.90 1.91
N LEU A 104 -13.97 2.54 2.53
CA LEU A 104 -14.17 3.79 3.28
C LEU A 104 -14.64 4.94 2.38
N GLN A 105 -14.12 5.00 1.15
CA GLN A 105 -14.57 5.95 0.15
C GLN A 105 -16.06 5.73 -0.22
N GLN A 106 -16.48 4.48 -0.39
CA GLN A 106 -17.89 4.14 -0.67
C GLN A 106 -18.81 4.48 0.50
N GLU A 107 -18.38 4.24 1.74
CA GLU A 107 -19.14 4.61 2.94
C GLU A 107 -19.32 6.13 3.04
N LEU A 108 -18.24 6.89 2.85
CA LEU A 108 -18.29 8.36 2.81
C LEU A 108 -19.25 8.87 1.72
N GLN A 109 -19.20 8.29 0.52
CA GLN A 109 -20.12 8.66 -0.57
C GLN A 109 -21.58 8.38 -0.22
N GLN A 110 -21.87 7.26 0.45
CA GLN A 110 -23.24 6.92 0.88
C GLN A 110 -23.75 7.89 1.95
N MET A 111 -22.90 8.25 2.93
CA MET A 111 -23.26 9.22 3.97
C MET A 111 -23.55 10.61 3.39
N LEU A 112 -22.76 11.04 2.42
CA LEU A 112 -22.91 12.36 1.78
C LEU A 112 -24.02 12.38 0.72
N GLY A 113 -24.23 11.28 0.01
CA GLY A 113 -25.29 11.10 -0.99
C GLY A 113 -26.67 10.87 -0.37
N GLY A 114 -26.74 10.27 0.82
CA GLY A 114 -27.99 10.00 1.55
C GLY A 114 -28.66 11.25 2.14
N GLY A 115 -27.95 12.39 2.25
CA GLY A 115 -28.48 13.65 2.78
C GLY A 115 -29.33 14.48 1.80
N GLY A 116 -29.41 14.11 0.52
CA GLY A 116 -30.05 14.89 -0.54
C GLY A 116 -31.48 14.48 -0.94
N GLY A 117 -32.04 13.41 -0.37
CA GLY A 117 -33.22 12.73 -0.92
C GLY A 117 -34.37 12.51 0.07
N GLY A 118 -34.76 13.51 0.86
CA GLY A 118 -35.86 13.38 1.84
C GLY A 118 -36.85 14.55 1.90
N GLY A 119 -36.75 15.52 0.97
CA GLY A 119 -37.55 16.75 0.96
C GLY A 119 -38.59 16.80 -0.16
N ALA A 120 -39.46 15.80 -0.29
CA ALA A 120 -40.63 15.87 -1.17
C ALA A 120 -41.80 15.06 -0.59
N GLY A 121 -42.34 15.54 0.53
CA GLY A 121 -43.48 14.91 1.20
C GLY A 121 -44.10 15.82 2.26
N GLY A 122 -44.18 17.12 1.99
CA GLY A 122 -44.96 18.03 2.84
C GLY A 122 -46.45 17.84 2.56
N PRO A 123 -47.30 17.64 3.59
CA PRO A 123 -48.74 17.50 3.39
C PRO A 123 -49.30 18.87 2.96
N SER A 124 -49.90 18.96 1.78
CA SER A 124 -50.72 20.13 1.46
C SER A 124 -51.99 20.11 2.30
N PRO A 125 -52.26 21.15 3.11
CA PRO A 125 -53.48 21.26 3.88
C PRO A 125 -54.64 21.67 2.97
N ASP A 126 -55.77 21.06 3.27
CA ASP A 126 -57.15 21.48 3.03
C ASP A 126 -57.35 22.92 2.52
N ILE A 127 -57.94 23.04 1.32
CA ILE A 127 -58.73 24.22 0.94
C ILE A 127 -60.13 23.70 0.57
N GLY A 128 -61.02 23.69 1.56
CA GLY A 128 -62.48 23.66 1.35
C GLY A 128 -63.04 24.98 0.78
N PRO A 129 -64.37 25.19 0.86
CA PRO A 129 -65.30 25.02 -0.27
C PRO A 129 -65.87 26.35 -0.80
N GLY A 130 -66.42 26.38 -2.03
CA GLY A 130 -67.27 27.50 -2.44
C GLY A 130 -67.76 27.51 -3.91
N GLY A 131 -69.11 27.57 -4.05
CA GLY A 131 -69.94 28.16 -5.14
C GLY A 131 -69.78 27.60 -6.57
N ASP A 132 -70.82 27.31 -7.36
CA ASP A 132 -72.26 27.63 -7.39
C ASP A 132 -73.03 26.40 -7.89
#